data_AF-A0A535ZHL7-F1
#
_entry.id   AF-A0A535ZHL7-F1
#
_cell.length_a   1.000
_cell.length_b   1.000
_cell.length_c   1.000
_cell.angle_alpha   90.00
_cell.angle_beta   90.00
_cell.angle_gamma   90.00
#
_symmetry.space_group_name_H-M   'P 1'
#
loop_
_entity.id
_entity.type
_entity.pdbx_description
1 polymer ?
#
loop_
_entity_poly.entity_id
_entity_poly.type
_entity_poly.pdbx_seq_one_letter_code
_entity_poly.pdbx_strand_id
1 'polypeptide(L)'
;MQNFFWRWFYRLPSPFTAADLRAGYAYDLAVRQFEVADTRVFDRPQSGRAFFEGLIRDHLDIGRPQQVVLLFKRERLPRKVGSFSTKVLTKGVDPQVSCSYKSSRIKQYLKEGRALRNETVICNTRDFGIGRRVTTDNWRALRAVGDSANQRLCDAQAQDAAPAPDVVTLGQVTRPTKTSDGLHAPALCFGDPRVMALLAALVGFSHVLVGFQNRQLVSLVATLLDQPYGHRQATYDLRRLRRKGLIFRVPSSQRYQLTPVGSAVAVLSECFLRVCGSENSSRIARMIVDSRFGAPVSRWLD
;
A
#
# COMPACT_ATOMS: atom_id res chain seq x y z
N MET A 1 33.20 -1.86 -4.52
CA MET A 1 32.86 -3.21 -5.04
C MET A 1 33.90 -3.77 -5.98
N GLN A 2 34.43 -3.01 -6.93
CA GLN A 2 35.47 -3.50 -7.86
C GLN A 2 36.72 -4.05 -7.15
N ASN A 3 37.28 -3.33 -6.16
CA ASN A 3 38.44 -3.84 -5.40
C ASN A 3 38.14 -5.15 -4.64
N PHE A 4 36.91 -5.31 -4.14
CA PHE A 4 36.50 -6.56 -3.48
C PHE A 4 36.42 -7.70 -4.49
N PHE A 5 35.82 -7.47 -5.66
CA PHE A 5 35.76 -8.47 -6.72
C PHE A 5 37.18 -8.89 -7.14
N TRP A 6 38.04 -7.94 -7.51
CA TRP A 6 39.39 -8.25 -8.00
C TRP A 6 40.27 -8.95 -6.96
N ARG A 7 40.09 -8.65 -5.67
CA ARG A 7 40.79 -9.36 -4.58
C ARG A 7 40.46 -10.85 -4.53
N TRP A 8 39.22 -11.24 -4.83
CA TRP A 8 38.77 -12.64 -4.72
C TRP A 8 38.68 -13.34 -6.08
N PHE A 9 38.71 -12.59 -7.17
CA PHE A 9 38.51 -13.09 -8.52
C PHE A 9 39.53 -14.17 -8.92
N TYR A 10 40.80 -14.02 -8.53
CA TYR A 10 41.84 -15.01 -8.83
C TYR A 10 41.59 -16.42 -8.25
N ARG A 11 40.64 -16.57 -7.32
CA ARG A 11 40.26 -17.87 -6.75
C ARG A 11 39.07 -18.53 -7.47
N LEU A 12 38.43 -17.82 -8.40
CA LEU A 12 37.28 -18.32 -9.15
C LEU A 12 37.74 -18.86 -10.51
N PRO A 13 37.14 -19.96 -10.99
CA PRO A 13 37.40 -20.45 -12.34
C PRO A 13 36.99 -19.38 -13.37
N SER A 14 37.95 -18.99 -14.21
CA SER A 14 37.77 -17.98 -15.25
C SER A 14 37.46 -18.66 -16.60
N PRO A 15 36.36 -18.30 -17.28
CA PRO A 15 36.16 -18.70 -18.68
C PRO A 15 37.15 -18.03 -19.66
N PHE A 16 37.83 -16.95 -19.26
CA PHE A 16 38.84 -16.30 -20.10
C PHE A 16 40.22 -16.94 -19.92
N THR A 17 40.90 -17.16 -21.05
CA THR A 17 42.30 -17.58 -21.08
C THR A 17 43.24 -16.40 -20.83
N ALA A 18 44.52 -16.68 -20.56
CA ALA A 18 45.53 -15.63 -20.44
C ALA A 18 45.69 -14.81 -21.72
N ALA A 19 45.40 -15.39 -22.90
CA ALA A 19 45.44 -14.67 -24.17
C ALA A 19 44.27 -13.68 -24.28
N ASP A 20 43.07 -14.07 -23.85
CA ASP A 20 41.89 -13.19 -23.87
C ASP A 20 42.07 -11.98 -22.97
N LEU A 21 42.62 -12.19 -21.76
CA LEU A 21 42.91 -11.09 -20.84
C LEU A 21 43.96 -10.13 -21.42
N ARG A 22 45.00 -10.63 -22.12
CA ARG A 22 45.98 -9.80 -22.82
C ARG A 22 45.39 -9.03 -24.00
N ALA A 23 44.38 -9.60 -24.66
CA ALA A 23 43.61 -8.94 -25.71
C ALA A 23 42.60 -7.90 -25.18
N GLY A 24 42.50 -7.74 -23.86
CA GLY A 24 41.66 -6.72 -23.21
C GLY A 24 40.24 -7.19 -22.85
N TYR A 25 39.92 -8.48 -22.99
CA TYR A 25 38.66 -9.02 -22.49
C TYR A 25 38.67 -9.00 -20.95
N ALA A 26 37.66 -8.37 -20.35
CA ALA A 26 37.58 -8.21 -18.90
C ALA A 26 36.14 -8.40 -18.39
N TYR A 27 36.01 -8.58 -17.08
CA TYR A 27 34.73 -8.68 -16.42
C TYR A 27 34.13 -7.31 -16.15
N ASP A 28 32.83 -7.20 -16.40
CA ASP A 28 32.01 -6.12 -15.87
C ASP A 28 31.02 -6.71 -14.87
N LEU A 29 30.72 -5.95 -13.82
CA LEU A 29 29.86 -6.41 -12.74
C LEU A 29 28.42 -5.99 -13.01
N ALA A 30 27.48 -6.90 -12.78
CA ALA A 30 26.05 -6.64 -12.93
C ALA A 30 25.27 -6.94 -11.65
N VAL A 31 24.36 -6.04 -11.30
CA VAL A 31 23.40 -6.21 -10.21
C VAL A 31 22.34 -7.22 -10.63
N ARG A 32 22.34 -8.41 -10.00
CA ARG A 32 21.29 -9.42 -10.15
C ARG A 32 20.12 -9.18 -9.19
N GLN A 33 20.42 -8.75 -7.98
CA GLN A 33 19.44 -8.42 -6.95
C GLN A 33 20.01 -7.31 -6.08
N PHE A 34 19.16 -6.38 -5.67
CA PHE A 34 19.51 -5.25 -4.83
C PHE A 34 18.50 -5.14 -3.70
N GLU A 35 18.97 -5.09 -2.46
CA GLU A 35 18.10 -5.03 -1.28
C GLU A 35 18.38 -3.77 -0.48
N VAL A 36 17.32 -3.05 -0.15
CA VAL A 36 17.37 -1.87 0.71
C VAL A 36 16.49 -2.13 1.92
N ALA A 37 17.10 -2.13 3.09
CA ALA A 37 16.40 -2.28 4.34
C ALA A 37 16.40 -0.97 5.14
N ASP A 38 15.22 -0.55 5.57
CA ASP A 38 15.02 0.45 6.63
C ASP A 38 14.56 -0.29 7.88
N THR A 39 15.21 -0.07 9.02
CA THR A 39 14.87 -0.73 10.29
C THR A 39 14.68 0.32 11.36
N ARG A 40 13.45 0.44 11.87
CA ARG A 40 13.07 1.41 12.90
C ARG A 40 12.82 0.67 14.21
N VAL A 41 13.54 1.07 15.25
CA VAL A 41 13.47 0.43 16.57
C VAL A 41 12.48 1.19 17.44
N PHE A 42 11.51 0.48 18.02
CA PHE A 42 10.59 1.10 18.97
C PHE A 42 11.28 1.27 20.33
N ASP A 43 11.02 2.42 20.97
CA ASP A 43 11.38 2.72 22.35
C ASP A 43 10.71 1.72 23.31
N ARG A 44 9.44 1.40 23.04
CA ARG A 44 8.62 0.43 23.77
C ARG A 44 8.26 -0.76 22.87
N PRO A 45 8.80 -1.97 23.13
CA PRO A 45 8.51 -3.15 22.31
C PRO A 45 7.01 -3.48 22.23
N GLN A 46 6.25 -3.23 23.30
CA GLN A 46 4.81 -3.47 23.34
C GLN A 46 4.06 -2.57 22.35
N SER A 47 4.47 -1.30 22.23
CA SER A 47 3.91 -0.36 21.26
C SER A 47 4.20 -0.78 19.83
N GLY A 48 5.42 -1.26 19.56
CA GLY A 48 5.78 -1.80 18.25
C GLY A 48 4.98 -3.02 17.84
N ARG A 49 4.73 -3.93 18.80
CA ARG A 49 3.87 -5.08 18.60
C ARG A 49 2.42 -4.70 18.36
N ALA A 50 1.85 -3.83 19.21
CA ALA A 50 0.48 -3.36 19.06
C ALA A 50 0.25 -2.63 17.72
N PHE A 51 1.21 -1.79 17.31
CA PHE A 51 1.20 -1.13 16.02
C PHE A 51 1.17 -2.15 14.87
N PHE A 52 2.07 -3.14 14.90
CA PHE A 52 2.16 -4.12 13.82
C PHE A 52 0.95 -5.06 13.77
N GLU A 53 0.41 -5.45 14.93
CA GLU A 53 -0.83 -6.24 15.01
C GLU A 53 -2.05 -5.45 14.50
N GLY A 54 -2.15 -4.16 14.83
CA GLY A 54 -3.17 -3.25 14.30
C GLY A 54 -3.05 -3.14 12.78
N LEU A 55 -1.85 -2.89 12.28
CA LEU A 55 -1.56 -2.81 10.86
C LEU A 55 -1.98 -4.06 10.08
N ILE A 56 -1.67 -5.25 10.62
CA ILE A 56 -2.09 -6.52 10.01
C ILE A 56 -3.62 -6.62 10.00
N ARG A 57 -4.29 -6.23 11.08
CA ARG A 57 -5.76 -6.25 11.19
C ARG A 57 -6.41 -5.32 10.17
N ASP A 58 -5.96 -4.08 10.08
CA ASP A 58 -6.50 -3.09 9.15
C ASP A 58 -6.29 -3.53 7.69
N HIS A 59 -5.11 -4.11 7.37
CA HIS A 59 -4.86 -4.68 6.03
C HIS A 59 -5.64 -5.97 5.73
N LEU A 60 -6.06 -6.71 6.75
CA LEU A 60 -6.92 -7.89 6.61
C LEU A 60 -8.39 -7.51 6.40
N ASP A 61 -8.86 -6.48 7.10
CA ASP A 61 -10.26 -6.01 7.09
C ASP A 61 -10.59 -5.18 5.83
N ILE A 62 -9.60 -4.48 5.25
CA ILE A 62 -9.74 -3.68 4.01
C ILE A 62 -9.76 -4.54 2.73
N GLY A 63 -9.61 -5.86 2.85
CA GLY A 63 -9.60 -6.80 1.74
C GLY A 63 -8.39 -6.59 0.85
N ARG A 64 -7.51 -7.59 0.84
CA ARG A 64 -6.23 -7.65 0.12
C ARG A 64 -6.21 -6.85 -1.19
N PRO A 65 -5.72 -5.59 -1.27
CA PRO A 65 -5.31 -5.04 -2.56
C PRO A 65 -4.36 -6.06 -3.20
N GLN A 66 -4.41 -6.22 -4.53
CA GLN A 66 -3.84 -7.34 -5.32
C GLN A 66 -2.38 -7.75 -5.03
N GLN A 67 -1.70 -7.12 -4.07
CA GLN A 67 -0.29 -7.24 -3.77
C GLN A 67 0.02 -7.55 -2.30
N VAL A 68 -0.93 -7.62 -1.36
CA VAL A 68 -0.62 -8.01 0.04
C VAL A 68 -0.64 -9.53 0.22
N VAL A 69 0.54 -10.15 0.24
CA VAL A 69 0.69 -11.59 0.54
C VAL A 69 1.17 -11.75 1.98
N LEU A 70 0.27 -12.14 2.87
CA LEU A 70 0.65 -12.69 4.18
C LEU A 70 1.19 -14.11 3.94
N LEU A 71 2.51 -14.28 3.95
CA LEU A 71 3.13 -15.60 3.88
C LEU A 71 3.21 -16.16 5.29
N PHE A 72 2.32 -17.12 5.57
CA PHE A 72 2.42 -17.95 6.77
C PHE A 72 3.41 -19.09 6.50
N LYS A 73 4.34 -19.32 7.42
CA LYS A 73 5.21 -20.50 7.38
C LYS A 73 4.33 -21.74 7.56
N ARG A 74 4.41 -22.69 6.62
CA ARG A 74 3.55 -23.88 6.56
C ARG A 74 4.34 -25.10 7.04
N GLU A 75 3.89 -25.78 8.08
CA GLU A 75 4.20 -27.20 8.27
C GLU A 75 3.22 -28.03 7.43
N ARG A 76 3.73 -29.10 6.80
CA ARG A 76 3.01 -29.89 5.79
C ARG A 76 1.80 -30.58 6.42
N LEU A 77 0.59 -30.20 5.98
CA LEU A 77 -0.64 -30.97 6.23
C LEU A 77 -1.31 -31.37 4.90
N PRO A 78 -2.09 -32.47 4.90
CA PRO A 78 -2.57 -33.10 3.68
C PRO A 78 -3.59 -32.23 2.95
N ARG A 79 -3.67 -32.46 1.64
CA ARG A 79 -4.38 -31.66 0.64
C ARG A 79 -5.90 -31.73 0.84
N LYS A 80 -6.55 -30.59 1.11
CA LYS A 80 -7.94 -30.32 0.69
C LYS A 80 -8.06 -28.91 0.11
N VAL A 81 -8.82 -28.84 -0.98
CA VAL A 81 -9.26 -27.67 -1.72
C VAL A 81 -10.50 -27.10 -1.02
N GLY A 82 -10.62 -25.77 -1.00
CA GLY A 82 -11.91 -25.10 -0.78
C GLY A 82 -12.02 -24.21 0.46
N SER A 83 -12.61 -23.04 0.22
CA SER A 83 -13.09 -21.98 1.12
C SER A 83 -12.08 -21.11 1.90
N PHE A 84 -12.27 -19.80 1.75
CA PHE A 84 -11.57 -18.73 2.42
C PHE A 84 -12.07 -18.62 3.86
N SER A 85 -11.11 -18.53 4.79
CA SER A 85 -11.37 -18.25 6.20
C SER A 85 -10.37 -17.18 6.64
N THR A 86 -10.88 -16.15 7.31
CA THR A 86 -10.11 -15.21 8.12
C THR A 86 -9.31 -16.02 9.14
N LYS A 87 -8.08 -16.38 8.79
CA LYS A 87 -7.21 -17.14 9.69
C LYS A 87 -6.63 -16.21 10.74
N VAL A 88 -7.25 -16.30 11.91
CA VAL A 88 -6.72 -15.94 13.22
C VAL A 88 -5.21 -16.19 13.28
N LEU A 89 -4.47 -15.18 13.75
CA LEU A 89 -3.04 -15.25 14.08
C LEU A 89 -2.74 -16.57 14.81
N THR A 90 -2.06 -17.49 14.13
CA THR A 90 -1.71 -18.77 14.73
C THR A 90 -0.49 -18.55 15.64
N LYS A 91 -0.54 -19.08 16.87
CA LYS A 91 0.60 -19.07 17.81
C LYS A 91 1.84 -19.65 17.12
N GLY A 92 2.98 -18.94 17.17
CA GLY A 92 4.30 -19.48 16.80
C GLY A 92 4.94 -19.00 15.48
N VAL A 93 4.37 -18.00 14.79
CA VAL A 93 4.96 -17.45 13.55
C VAL A 93 4.95 -15.92 13.59
N ASP A 94 6.08 -15.30 13.22
CA ASP A 94 6.17 -13.85 13.07
C ASP A 94 5.41 -13.42 11.80
N PRO A 95 4.37 -12.59 11.93
CA PRO A 95 3.62 -12.16 10.77
C PRO A 95 4.46 -11.22 9.89
N GLN A 96 4.19 -11.23 8.59
CA GLN A 96 4.85 -10.34 7.64
C GLN A 96 3.85 -9.77 6.64
N VAL A 97 4.00 -8.49 6.34
CA VAL A 97 3.29 -7.81 5.26
C VAL A 97 4.22 -7.80 4.04
N SER A 98 3.71 -8.11 2.86
CA SER A 98 4.52 -8.01 1.65
C SER A 98 3.75 -7.39 0.50
N CYS A 99 4.39 -6.55 -0.30
CA CYS A 99 3.84 -5.88 -1.47
C CYS A 99 4.74 -6.17 -2.68
N SER A 100 4.18 -6.60 -3.81
CA SER A 100 4.96 -6.89 -5.03
C SER A 100 4.70 -5.89 -6.15
N TYR A 101 5.75 -5.39 -6.81
CA TYR A 101 5.66 -4.58 -8.03
C TYR A 101 6.58 -5.16 -9.11
N LYS A 102 5.99 -5.63 -10.21
CA LYS A 102 6.71 -6.38 -11.27
C LYS A 102 7.56 -7.50 -10.66
N SER A 103 8.87 -7.52 -10.91
CA SER A 103 9.80 -8.50 -10.34
C SER A 103 10.30 -8.14 -8.94
N SER A 104 9.95 -6.96 -8.43
CA SER A 104 10.43 -6.44 -7.15
C SER A 104 9.38 -6.63 -6.05
N ARG A 105 9.81 -6.69 -4.80
CA ARG A 105 8.94 -6.89 -3.64
C ARG A 105 9.43 -6.10 -2.44
N ILE A 106 8.49 -5.59 -1.66
CA ILE A 106 8.71 -5.01 -0.34
C ILE A 106 8.21 -6.01 0.68
N LYS A 107 8.97 -6.24 1.75
CA LYS A 107 8.57 -7.04 2.90
C LYS A 107 8.68 -6.19 4.15
N GLN A 108 7.70 -6.32 5.03
CA GLN A 108 7.72 -5.70 6.34
C GLN A 108 7.44 -6.75 7.41
N TYR A 109 8.24 -6.74 8.46
CA TYR A 109 8.08 -7.64 9.60
C TYR A 109 8.62 -7.00 10.87
N LEU A 110 8.13 -7.49 12.01
CA LEU A 110 8.64 -7.11 13.32
C LEU A 110 9.81 -8.03 13.68
N LYS A 111 11.03 -7.52 13.52
CA LYS A 111 12.26 -8.22 13.88
C LYS A 111 12.43 -8.23 15.40
N GLU A 112 12.62 -9.43 15.96
CA GLU A 112 12.89 -9.66 17.40
C GLU A 112 11.81 -9.05 18.32
N GLY A 113 10.58 -8.88 17.83
CA GLY A 113 9.49 -8.28 18.60
C GLY A 113 9.68 -6.80 18.95
N ARG A 114 10.70 -6.12 18.39
CA ARG A 114 11.11 -4.76 18.80
C ARG A 114 11.38 -3.79 17.64
N ALA A 115 11.78 -4.28 16.48
CA ALA A 115 12.17 -3.42 15.37
C ALA A 115 11.30 -3.68 14.14
N LEU A 116 10.66 -2.64 13.60
CA LEU A 116 9.95 -2.73 12.33
C LEU A 116 10.98 -2.65 11.20
N ARG A 117 11.07 -3.72 10.40
CA ARG A 117 11.98 -3.76 9.26
C ARG A 117 11.19 -3.76 7.96
N ASN A 118 11.49 -2.78 7.11
CA ASN A 118 11.02 -2.69 5.73
C ASN A 118 12.16 -3.04 4.79
N GLU A 119 11.94 -3.97 3.89
CA GLU A 119 12.95 -4.49 2.99
C GLU A 119 12.43 -4.48 1.56
N THR A 120 12.94 -3.58 0.74
CA THR A 120 12.68 -3.54 -0.70
C THR A 120 13.72 -4.35 -1.44
N VAL A 121 13.29 -5.40 -2.12
CA VAL A 121 14.09 -6.29 -2.96
C VAL A 121 13.80 -5.97 -4.42
N ILE A 122 14.81 -5.48 -5.13
CA ILE A 122 14.79 -5.19 -6.57
C ILE A 122 15.44 -6.36 -7.31
N CYS A 123 14.64 -7.19 -7.97
CA CYS A 123 15.14 -8.34 -8.74
C CYS A 123 15.47 -8.01 -10.21
N ASN A 124 14.97 -6.88 -10.73
CA ASN A 124 15.28 -6.41 -12.07
C ASN A 124 15.42 -4.89 -12.10
N THR A 125 16.63 -4.39 -12.31
CA THR A 125 16.90 -2.94 -12.38
C THR A 125 16.17 -2.24 -13.53
N ARG A 126 15.92 -2.97 -14.63
CA ARG A 126 15.27 -2.45 -15.83
C ARG A 126 13.79 -2.12 -15.63
N ASP A 127 13.16 -2.70 -14.60
CA ASP A 127 11.78 -2.37 -14.23
C ASP A 127 11.61 -0.88 -13.87
N PHE A 128 12.72 -0.23 -13.50
CA PHE A 128 12.85 1.18 -13.11
C PHE A 128 13.66 2.01 -14.12
N GLY A 129 13.96 1.48 -15.31
CA GLY A 129 14.78 2.17 -16.31
C GLY A 129 16.27 2.28 -15.97
N ILE A 130 16.75 1.51 -14.98
CA ILE A 130 18.15 1.58 -14.51
C ILE A 130 18.97 0.44 -15.13
N GLY A 131 20.19 0.76 -15.58
CA GLY A 131 21.13 -0.23 -16.10
C GLY A 131 21.54 -1.26 -15.05
N ARG A 132 21.97 -2.45 -15.50
CA ARG A 132 22.41 -3.52 -14.57
C ARG A 132 23.85 -3.36 -14.10
N ARG A 133 24.69 -2.61 -14.82
CA ARG A 133 26.12 -2.47 -14.49
C ARG A 133 26.30 -1.88 -13.09
N VAL A 134 27.28 -2.39 -12.33
CA VAL A 134 27.65 -1.87 -11.02
C VAL A 134 28.46 -0.59 -11.22
N THR A 135 27.76 0.51 -11.47
CA THR A 135 28.32 1.86 -11.51
C THR A 135 27.83 2.66 -10.30
N THR A 136 28.55 3.73 -9.95
CA THR A 136 28.14 4.64 -8.87
C THR A 136 26.75 5.22 -9.14
N ASP A 137 26.43 5.55 -10.39
CA ASP A 137 25.14 6.13 -10.77
C ASP A 137 24.00 5.12 -10.66
N ASN A 138 24.17 3.90 -11.19
CA ASN A 138 23.16 2.84 -11.07
C ASN A 138 22.95 2.47 -9.59
N TRP A 139 24.03 2.41 -8.80
CA TRP A 139 23.96 2.15 -7.36
C TRP A 139 23.13 3.21 -6.63
N ARG A 140 23.41 4.50 -6.87
CA ARG A 140 22.67 5.62 -6.27
C ARG A 140 21.21 5.60 -6.70
N ALA A 141 20.93 5.36 -7.98
CA ALA A 141 19.57 5.29 -8.51
C ALA A 141 18.76 4.13 -7.89
N LEU A 142 19.34 2.92 -7.80
CA LEU A 142 18.68 1.77 -7.17
C LEU A 142 18.44 1.99 -5.67
N ARG A 143 19.41 2.59 -4.98
CA ARG A 143 19.26 2.97 -3.58
C ARG A 143 18.13 3.97 -3.38
N ALA A 144 18.07 5.02 -4.19
CA ALA A 144 17.00 6.01 -4.15
C ALA A 144 15.61 5.38 -4.39
N VAL A 145 15.51 4.40 -5.31
CA VAL A 145 14.27 3.64 -5.53
C VAL A 145 13.87 2.87 -4.27
N GLY A 146 14.80 2.12 -3.68
CA GLY A 146 14.52 1.33 -2.47
C GLY A 146 14.19 2.19 -1.24
N ASP A 147 14.96 3.26 -1.02
CA ASP A 147 14.73 4.21 0.07
C ASP A 147 13.36 4.91 -0.10
N SER A 148 13.04 5.37 -1.31
CA SER A 148 11.74 5.99 -1.60
C SER A 148 10.58 5.00 -1.42
N ALA A 149 10.75 3.75 -1.82
CA ALA A 149 9.74 2.72 -1.65
C ALA A 149 9.49 2.40 -0.17
N ASN A 150 10.56 2.21 0.62
CA ASN A 150 10.47 1.98 2.06
C ASN A 150 9.84 3.19 2.77
N GLN A 151 10.25 4.41 2.44
CA GLN A 151 9.72 5.64 3.04
C GLN A 151 8.24 5.81 2.72
N ARG A 152 7.82 5.60 1.47
CA ARG A 152 6.40 5.70 1.08
C ARG A 152 5.52 4.68 1.82
N LEU A 153 6.03 3.47 2.06
CA LEU A 153 5.31 2.49 2.87
C LEU A 153 5.15 2.98 4.31
N CYS A 154 6.23 3.48 4.93
CA CYS A 154 6.18 4.08 6.26
C CYS A 154 5.21 5.27 6.33
N ASP A 155 5.25 6.17 5.35
CA ASP A 155 4.38 7.36 5.29
C ASP A 155 2.91 6.97 5.18
N ALA A 156 2.59 6.00 4.32
CA ALA A 156 1.23 5.50 4.17
C ALA A 156 0.71 4.87 5.48
N GLN A 157 1.56 4.16 6.21
CA GLN A 157 1.21 3.53 7.49
C GLN A 157 1.11 4.55 8.64
N ALA A 158 1.97 5.57 8.64
CA ALA A 158 1.89 6.67 9.60
C ALA A 158 0.61 7.52 9.40
N GLN A 159 0.16 7.68 8.15
CA GLN A 159 -1.11 8.33 7.84
C GLN A 159 -2.33 7.54 8.32
N ASP A 160 -2.24 6.22 8.32
CA ASP A 160 -3.30 5.33 8.78
C ASP A 160 -3.40 5.29 10.31
N ALA A 161 -2.25 5.37 11.00
CA ALA A 161 -2.18 5.50 12.45
C ALA A 161 -2.51 6.91 12.98
N ALA A 162 -2.94 7.83 12.12
CA ALA A 162 -3.29 9.18 12.54
C ALA A 162 -4.53 9.17 13.45
N PRO A 163 -4.51 9.91 14.56
CA PRO A 163 -5.68 10.04 15.42
C PRO A 163 -6.83 10.70 14.64
N ALA A 164 -8.06 10.40 15.06
CA ALA A 164 -9.24 11.11 14.57
C ALA A 164 -9.04 12.63 14.67
N PRO A 165 -9.55 13.41 13.71
CA PRO A 165 -9.40 14.86 13.70
C PRO A 165 -10.06 15.46 14.94
N ASP A 166 -9.51 16.59 15.40
CA ASP A 166 -10.11 17.34 16.50
C ASP A 166 -11.52 17.87 16.13
N VAL A 167 -12.26 18.30 17.16
CA VAL A 167 -13.65 18.79 17.00
C VAL A 167 -13.73 19.99 16.06
N VAL A 168 -12.69 20.83 16.02
CA VAL A 168 -12.63 22.02 15.16
C VAL A 168 -12.53 21.61 13.69
N THR A 169 -11.61 20.70 13.38
CA THR A 169 -11.40 20.12 12.04
C THR A 169 -12.65 19.39 11.57
N LEU A 170 -13.28 18.61 12.46
CA LEU A 170 -14.55 17.96 12.18
C LEU A 170 -15.66 18.99 11.89
N GLY A 171 -15.72 20.07 12.66
CA GLY A 171 -16.63 21.19 12.44
C GLY A 171 -16.44 21.86 11.06
N GLN A 172 -15.20 22.04 10.62
CA GLN A 172 -14.89 22.61 9.31
C GLN A 172 -15.29 21.69 8.15
N VAL A 173 -15.20 20.38 8.34
CA VAL A 173 -15.60 19.38 7.33
C VAL A 173 -17.13 19.31 7.22
N THR A 174 -17.81 19.26 8.37
CA THR A 174 -19.27 19.09 8.50
C THR A 174 -20.08 20.35 8.20
N ARG A 175 -19.46 21.52 8.11
CA ARG A 175 -20.13 22.80 7.81
C ARG A 175 -19.71 23.36 6.45
N PRO A 176 -20.51 24.21 5.79
CA PRO A 176 -20.06 24.92 4.60
C PRO A 176 -18.86 25.82 4.94
N THR A 177 -17.83 25.83 4.09
CA THR A 177 -16.67 26.72 4.26
C THR A 177 -16.33 27.44 2.96
N LYS A 178 -15.45 28.43 3.02
CA LYS A 178 -14.83 29.06 1.84
C LYS A 178 -13.35 28.68 1.80
N THR A 179 -12.82 28.42 0.61
CA THR A 179 -11.37 28.23 0.41
C THR A 179 -10.64 29.56 0.57
N SER A 180 -9.31 29.54 0.70
CA SER A 180 -8.46 30.75 0.66
C SER A 180 -8.78 31.64 -0.53
N ASP A 181 -9.08 31.02 -1.68
CA ASP A 181 -9.38 31.71 -2.94
C ASP A 181 -10.86 32.14 -3.05
N GLY A 182 -11.60 32.14 -1.94
CA GLY A 182 -13.00 32.58 -1.85
C GLY A 182 -14.05 31.60 -2.39
N LEU A 183 -13.66 30.42 -2.89
CA LEU A 183 -14.59 29.45 -3.46
C LEU A 183 -15.38 28.72 -2.37
N HIS A 184 -16.68 28.54 -2.60
CA HIS A 184 -17.54 27.80 -1.68
C HIS A 184 -17.24 26.28 -1.69
N ALA A 185 -17.06 25.72 -0.50
CA ALA A 185 -16.84 24.31 -0.21
C ALA A 185 -18.04 23.74 0.59
N PRO A 186 -18.94 22.97 -0.06
CA PRO A 186 -20.11 22.39 0.60
C PRO A 186 -19.77 21.46 1.77
N ALA A 187 -20.68 21.38 2.75
CA ALA A 187 -20.57 20.59 3.99
C ALA A 187 -20.59 19.07 3.79
N LEU A 188 -19.58 18.33 4.27
CA LEU A 188 -19.65 16.87 4.30
C LEU A 188 -20.41 16.43 5.56
N CYS A 189 -21.74 16.36 5.45
CA CYS A 189 -22.62 15.99 6.56
C CYS A 189 -22.36 14.54 6.99
N PHE A 190 -21.80 14.36 8.18
CA PHE A 190 -21.69 13.04 8.79
C PHE A 190 -23.08 12.47 9.08
N GLY A 191 -23.29 11.20 8.77
CA GLY A 191 -24.60 10.54 8.84
C GLY A 191 -25.38 10.50 7.52
N ASP A 192 -25.01 11.32 6.52
CA ASP A 192 -25.54 11.17 5.16
C ASP A 192 -24.98 9.87 4.52
N PRO A 193 -25.82 8.93 4.03
CA PRO A 193 -25.35 7.64 3.53
C PRO A 193 -24.31 7.74 2.40
N ARG A 194 -24.46 8.72 1.49
CA ARG A 194 -23.51 8.93 0.39
C ARG A 194 -22.20 9.50 0.90
N VAL A 195 -22.23 10.43 1.86
CA VAL A 195 -21.00 10.96 2.49
C VAL A 195 -20.28 9.86 3.26
N MET A 196 -21.01 9.00 3.98
CA MET A 196 -20.43 7.87 4.70
C MET A 196 -19.79 6.86 3.75
N ALA A 197 -20.47 6.49 2.66
CA ALA A 197 -19.91 5.62 1.62
C ALA A 197 -18.69 6.25 0.93
N LEU A 198 -18.72 7.57 0.70
CA LEU A 198 -17.60 8.32 0.14
C LEU A 198 -16.38 8.29 1.06
N LEU A 199 -16.55 8.57 2.35
CA LEU A 199 -15.45 8.57 3.33
C LEU A 199 -14.90 7.15 3.53
N ALA A 200 -15.76 6.13 3.60
CA ALA A 200 -15.34 4.73 3.66
C ALA A 200 -14.56 4.31 2.40
N ALA A 201 -14.96 4.80 1.21
CA ALA A 201 -14.20 4.58 -0.01
C ALA A 201 -12.80 5.22 0.05
N LEU A 202 -12.67 6.41 0.66
CA LEU A 202 -11.38 7.06 0.85
C LEU A 202 -10.44 6.28 1.77
N VAL A 203 -10.96 5.63 2.81
CA VAL A 203 -10.16 4.69 3.64
C VAL A 203 -9.56 3.59 2.77
N GLY A 204 -10.36 2.98 1.88
CA GLY A 204 -9.86 1.97 0.93
C GLY A 204 -8.78 2.48 -0.05
N PHE A 205 -8.63 3.81 -0.19
CA PHE A 205 -7.59 4.43 -1.01
C PHE A 205 -6.39 4.97 -0.23
N SER A 206 -6.40 4.93 1.12
CA SER A 206 -5.30 5.42 1.97
C SER A 206 -3.96 4.76 1.61
N HIS A 207 -4.00 3.46 1.25
CA HIS A 207 -2.81 2.66 0.92
C HIS A 207 -2.45 2.66 -0.58
N VAL A 208 -3.20 3.37 -1.42
CA VAL A 208 -2.92 3.41 -2.86
C VAL A 208 -1.79 4.40 -3.13
N LEU A 209 -0.56 3.88 -3.16
CA LEU A 209 0.68 4.67 -3.32
C LEU A 209 0.70 5.58 -4.56
N VAL A 210 0.00 5.22 -5.63
CA VAL A 210 -0.06 5.99 -6.88
C VAL A 210 -1.25 6.97 -6.91
N GLY A 211 -2.14 6.91 -5.91
CA GLY A 211 -3.43 7.59 -5.91
C GLY A 211 -4.50 6.90 -6.74
N PHE A 212 -5.75 7.33 -6.58
CA PHE A 212 -6.94 6.72 -7.16
C PHE A 212 -7.57 7.61 -8.25
N GLN A 213 -8.31 7.00 -9.17
CA GLN A 213 -9.00 7.66 -10.27
C GLN A 213 -10.50 7.78 -10.02
N ASN A 214 -11.16 8.66 -10.77
CA ASN A 214 -12.62 8.83 -10.72
C ASN A 214 -13.38 7.50 -10.93
N ARG A 215 -12.97 6.67 -11.92
CA ARG A 215 -13.59 5.36 -12.16
C ARG A 215 -13.50 4.42 -10.96
N GLN A 216 -12.38 4.45 -10.24
CA GLN A 216 -12.16 3.63 -9.06
C GLN A 216 -13.05 4.10 -7.90
N LEU A 217 -13.17 5.42 -7.72
CA LEU A 217 -14.09 6.01 -6.74
C LEU A 217 -15.55 5.64 -7.06
N VAL A 218 -15.96 5.77 -8.33
CA VAL A 218 -17.33 5.42 -8.78
C VAL A 218 -17.67 3.99 -8.42
N SER A 219 -16.79 3.05 -8.77
CA SER A 219 -16.98 1.64 -8.49
C SER A 219 -17.14 1.39 -6.99
N LEU A 220 -16.24 1.93 -6.17
CA LEU A 220 -16.21 1.63 -4.75
C LEU A 220 -17.37 2.27 -3.98
N VAL A 221 -17.70 3.53 -4.30
CA VAL A 221 -18.83 4.23 -3.66
C VAL A 221 -20.17 3.62 -4.07
N ALA A 222 -20.36 3.26 -5.34
CA ALA A 222 -21.58 2.57 -5.78
C ALA A 222 -21.80 1.27 -5.01
N THR A 223 -20.73 0.49 -4.84
CA THR A 223 -20.72 -0.73 -4.03
C THR A 223 -21.08 -0.42 -2.57
N LEU A 224 -20.38 0.51 -1.91
CA LEU A 224 -20.62 0.80 -0.48
C LEU A 224 -21.99 1.45 -0.20
N LEU A 225 -22.51 2.23 -1.14
CA LEU A 225 -23.80 2.89 -1.02
C LEU A 225 -24.98 1.96 -1.35
N ASP A 226 -24.74 0.87 -2.08
CA ASP A 226 -25.77 -0.04 -2.63
C ASP A 226 -26.83 0.70 -3.48
N GLN A 227 -26.41 1.77 -4.18
CA GLN A 227 -27.26 2.61 -5.03
C GLN A 227 -26.48 3.14 -6.25
N PRO A 228 -27.17 3.58 -7.32
CA PRO A 228 -26.52 4.19 -8.46
C PRO A 228 -25.68 5.41 -8.06
N TYR A 229 -24.37 5.30 -8.27
CA TYR A 229 -23.40 6.38 -8.08
C TYR A 229 -22.61 6.59 -9.37
N GLY A 230 -22.77 7.75 -10.00
CA GLY A 230 -22.25 8.03 -11.34
C GLY A 230 -21.03 8.94 -11.39
N HIS A 231 -20.37 9.00 -12.55
CA HIS A 231 -19.19 9.84 -12.79
C HIS A 231 -19.41 11.33 -12.49
N ARG A 232 -20.61 11.87 -12.74
CA ARG A 232 -20.96 13.27 -12.43
C ARG A 232 -20.99 13.52 -10.92
N GLN A 233 -21.57 12.60 -10.15
CA GLN A 233 -21.56 12.63 -8.68
C GLN A 233 -20.14 12.51 -8.14
N ALA A 234 -19.34 11.57 -8.66
CA ALA A 234 -17.92 11.43 -8.31
C ALA A 234 -17.10 12.69 -8.62
N THR A 235 -17.36 13.34 -9.75
CA THR A 235 -16.68 14.60 -10.12
C THR A 235 -17.04 15.72 -9.14
N TYR A 236 -18.31 15.81 -8.76
CA TYR A 236 -18.76 16.76 -7.74
C TYR A 236 -18.11 16.49 -6.38
N ASP A 237 -18.10 15.23 -5.93
CA ASP A 237 -17.53 14.83 -4.64
C ASP A 237 -16.01 15.03 -4.61
N LEU A 238 -15.28 14.66 -5.66
CA LEU A 238 -13.85 14.93 -5.78
C LEU A 238 -13.53 16.43 -5.70
N ARG A 239 -14.34 17.26 -6.38
CA ARG A 239 -14.19 18.73 -6.29
C ARG A 239 -14.46 19.22 -4.87
N ARG A 240 -15.47 18.69 -4.21
CA ARG A 240 -15.83 19.02 -2.83
C ARG A 240 -14.72 18.62 -1.84
N LEU A 241 -14.22 17.39 -1.94
CA LEU A 241 -13.10 16.88 -1.14
C LEU A 241 -11.83 17.72 -1.33
N ARG A 242 -11.52 18.13 -2.57
CA ARG A 242 -10.38 19.02 -2.86
C ARG A 242 -10.53 20.38 -2.22
N ARG A 243 -11.71 21.00 -2.32
CA ARG A 243 -11.97 22.31 -1.70
C ARG A 243 -11.92 22.25 -0.17
N LYS A 244 -12.24 21.09 0.41
CA LYS A 244 -12.08 20.82 1.84
C LYS A 244 -10.64 20.45 2.25
N GLY A 245 -9.70 20.41 1.31
CA GLY A 245 -8.31 20.06 1.58
C GLY A 245 -8.10 18.60 1.98
N LEU A 246 -9.07 17.71 1.74
CA LEU A 246 -8.99 16.29 2.12
C LEU A 246 -8.23 15.45 1.10
N ILE A 247 -8.21 15.89 -0.15
CA ILE A 247 -7.44 15.25 -1.22
C ILE A 247 -6.75 16.31 -2.07
N PHE A 248 -5.65 15.94 -2.72
CA PHE A 248 -5.04 16.71 -3.78
C PHE A 248 -4.99 15.91 -5.08
N ARG A 249 -4.93 16.64 -6.21
CA ARG A 249 -4.76 16.02 -7.53
C ARG A 249 -3.27 15.89 -7.80
N VAL A 250 -2.82 14.69 -8.15
CA VAL A 250 -1.42 14.43 -8.49
C VAL A 250 -1.09 15.14 -9.81
N PRO A 251 -0.04 15.99 -9.86
CA PRO A 251 0.35 16.74 -11.06
C PRO A 251 0.49 15.83 -12.29
N SER A 252 0.13 16.37 -13.46
CA SER A 252 0.24 15.67 -14.76
C SER A 252 -0.50 14.32 -14.84
N SER A 253 -1.51 14.11 -13.98
CA SER A 253 -2.29 12.88 -13.96
C SER A 253 -3.78 13.13 -13.68
N GLN A 254 -4.59 12.08 -13.86
CA GLN A 254 -6.01 12.04 -13.48
C GLN A 254 -6.22 11.34 -12.13
N ARG A 255 -5.18 11.37 -11.27
CA ARG A 255 -5.18 10.69 -9.97
C ARG A 255 -5.29 11.66 -8.82
N TYR A 256 -5.87 11.17 -7.73
CA TYR A 256 -6.05 11.88 -6.48
C TYR A 256 -5.39 11.10 -5.34
N GLN A 257 -4.86 11.83 -4.38
CA GLN A 257 -4.26 11.28 -3.16
C GLN A 257 -4.86 11.99 -1.95
N LEU A 258 -4.98 11.25 -0.84
CA LEU A 258 -5.43 11.81 0.43
C LEU A 258 -4.35 12.74 1.00
N THR A 259 -4.80 13.80 1.65
CA THR A 259 -3.95 14.59 2.56
C THR A 259 -3.95 13.93 3.94
N PRO A 260 -3.01 14.26 4.85
CA PRO A 260 -3.06 13.77 6.22
C PRO A 260 -4.40 14.06 6.93
N VAL A 261 -4.97 15.25 6.70
CA VAL A 261 -6.29 15.63 7.21
C VAL A 261 -7.39 14.77 6.59
N GLY A 262 -7.30 14.50 5.28
CA GLY A 262 -8.22 13.59 4.59
C GLY A 262 -8.23 12.19 5.15
N SER A 263 -7.05 11.63 5.45
CA SER A 263 -6.93 10.30 6.07
C SER A 263 -7.58 10.28 7.45
N ALA A 264 -7.27 11.25 8.32
CA ALA A 264 -7.86 11.34 9.65
C ALA A 264 -9.40 11.44 9.59
N VAL A 265 -9.94 12.27 8.69
CA VAL A 265 -11.38 12.45 8.50
C VAL A 265 -12.05 11.17 7.95
N ALA A 266 -11.37 10.43 7.06
CA ALA A 266 -11.90 9.20 6.49
C ALA A 266 -12.05 8.10 7.57
N VAL A 267 -11.10 7.98 8.50
CA VAL A 267 -11.12 6.99 9.60
C VAL A 267 -12.33 7.19 10.54
N LEU A 268 -12.83 8.43 10.70
CA LEU A 268 -14.06 8.65 11.49
C LEU A 268 -15.28 7.91 10.93
N SER A 269 -15.36 7.73 9.61
CA SER A 269 -16.46 6.96 9.02
C SER A 269 -16.42 5.50 9.46
N GLU A 270 -15.23 4.94 9.66
CA GLU A 270 -15.05 3.59 10.13
C GLU A 270 -15.43 3.45 11.61
N CYS A 271 -15.02 4.39 12.46
CA CYS A 271 -15.47 4.44 13.86
C CYS A 271 -17.00 4.54 13.96
N PHE A 272 -17.62 5.39 13.16
CA PHE A 272 -19.08 5.54 13.15
C PHE A 272 -19.79 4.26 12.67
N LEU A 273 -19.30 3.61 11.61
CA LEU A 273 -19.86 2.34 11.12
C LEU A 273 -19.64 1.18 12.11
N ARG A 274 -18.55 1.20 12.90
CA ARG A 274 -18.29 0.22 13.98
C ARG A 274 -19.20 0.47 15.20
N VAL A 275 -19.48 1.72 15.56
CA VAL A 275 -20.25 2.10 16.76
C VAL A 275 -21.76 2.07 16.50
N CYS A 276 -22.23 2.55 15.36
CA CYS A 276 -23.66 2.67 15.04
C CYS A 276 -24.25 1.40 14.40
N GLY A 277 -23.74 0.22 14.79
CA GLY A 277 -24.01 -1.08 14.17
C GLY A 277 -25.41 -1.22 13.59
N SER A 278 -25.48 -1.24 12.26
CA SER A 278 -26.56 -1.87 11.50
C SER A 278 -25.94 -2.94 10.62
N GLU A 279 -26.74 -3.87 10.12
CA GLU A 279 -26.37 -5.07 9.32
C GLU A 279 -25.40 -4.82 8.14
N ASN A 280 -25.08 -3.56 7.83
CA ASN A 280 -24.08 -3.10 6.88
C ASN A 280 -22.62 -3.30 7.30
N SER A 281 -22.27 -3.36 8.60
CA SER A 281 -20.85 -3.55 9.00
C SER A 281 -20.31 -4.93 8.60
N SER A 282 -21.17 -5.96 8.60
CA SER A 282 -20.91 -7.29 8.04
C SER A 282 -20.88 -7.31 6.51
N ARG A 283 -21.63 -6.45 5.83
CA ARG A 283 -21.63 -6.33 4.36
C ARG A 283 -20.42 -5.59 3.84
N ILE A 284 -19.92 -4.55 4.50
CA ILE A 284 -18.69 -3.86 4.11
C ILE A 284 -17.50 -4.81 4.24
N ALA A 285 -17.41 -5.57 5.35
CA ALA A 285 -16.38 -6.60 5.53
C ALA A 285 -16.50 -7.78 4.54
N ARG A 286 -17.72 -8.22 4.16
CA ARG A 286 -17.93 -9.27 3.13
C ARG A 286 -17.74 -8.78 1.69
N MET A 287 -18.13 -7.56 1.36
CA MET A 287 -18.20 -7.09 -0.03
C MET A 287 -16.87 -6.51 -0.53
N ILE A 288 -16.01 -6.08 0.39
CA ILE A 288 -14.59 -5.86 0.16
C ILE A 288 -13.87 -7.18 -0.28
N VAL A 289 -14.40 -8.33 0.17
CA VAL A 289 -13.94 -9.68 -0.26
C VAL A 289 -14.60 -10.11 -1.59
N ASP A 290 -15.90 -9.84 -1.80
CA ASP A 290 -16.66 -10.35 -2.96
C ASP A 290 -16.65 -9.47 -4.22
N SER A 291 -16.39 -8.16 -4.14
CA SER A 291 -16.35 -7.24 -5.31
C SER A 291 -15.17 -7.45 -6.27
N ARG A 292 -14.40 -8.55 -6.10
CA ARG A 292 -13.23 -8.91 -6.90
C ARG A 292 -13.41 -10.14 -7.79
N PHE A 293 -14.64 -10.63 -7.96
CA PHE A 293 -14.94 -11.74 -8.86
C PHE A 293 -15.80 -11.29 -10.05
N GLY A 294 -15.29 -10.31 -10.80
CA GLY A 294 -15.77 -10.02 -12.14
C GLY A 294 -15.20 -11.00 -13.16
N ALA A 295 -15.68 -12.25 -13.14
CA ALA A 295 -15.68 -13.13 -14.30
C ALA A 295 -16.99 -13.93 -14.30
N PRO A 296 -17.75 -13.98 -15.41
CA PRO A 296 -19.08 -14.56 -15.44
C PRO A 296 -19.04 -16.08 -15.26
N VAL A 297 -19.82 -16.59 -14.30
CA VAL A 297 -20.16 -18.02 -14.18
C VAL A 297 -21.32 -18.30 -15.13
N SER A 298 -21.02 -18.59 -16.40
CA SER A 298 -21.92 -19.35 -17.28
C SER A 298 -21.19 -19.78 -18.55
N ARG A 299 -21.07 -21.11 -18.72
CA ARG A 299 -20.62 -21.92 -19.88
C ARG A 299 -19.30 -22.66 -19.67
N TRP A 300 -19.40 -23.81 -19.00
CA TRP A 300 -18.67 -25.03 -19.31
C TRP A 300 -19.56 -26.22 -18.94
N LEU A 301 -20.60 -26.41 -19.74
CA LEU A 301 -21.25 -27.70 -19.97
C LEU A 301 -21.40 -27.76 -21.50
N ASP A 302 -20.38 -28.36 -22.11
CA ASP A 302 -20.37 -29.27 -23.26
C ASP A 302 -18.91 -29.58 -23.62
#